data_AF-A0A4Z0CB80-F1
#
_entry.id   AF-A0A4Z0CB80-F1
#
_cell.length_a   1.000
_cell.length_b   1.000
_cell.length_c   1.000
_cell.angle_alpha   90.00
_cell.angle_beta   90.00
_cell.angle_gamma   90.00
#
_symmetry.space_group_name_H-M   'P 1'
#
loop_
_entity.id
_entity.type
_entity.pdbx_description
1 polymer ?
#
loop_
_entity_poly.entity_id
_entity_poly.type
_entity_poly.pdbx_seq_one_letter_code
_entity_poly.pdbx_strand_id
1 'polypeptide(L)'
;MALPDTAPSLALDARRQDSHWSRAFRGEPYFRAGREYEDYAPAYCVGYVGYAQYGGRFEDALRSLWANWERIRGASRLTTEEALPAFRAAWDRVEAQEALAGRMLAAQAQAVHAAAAQGAGT
;
A
#
# COMPACT_ATOMS: atom_id res chain seq x y z
N MET A 1 20.81 11.40 20.95
CA MET A 1 20.06 10.28 20.35
C MET A 1 18.95 10.90 19.52
N ALA A 2 19.16 11.06 18.21
CA ALA A 2 18.22 11.68 17.28
C ALA A 2 17.37 10.59 16.63
N LEU A 3 16.05 10.70 16.74
CA LEU A 3 15.10 9.84 16.03
C LEU A 3 15.27 10.08 14.52
N PRO A 4 15.37 9.05 13.66
CA PRO A 4 15.40 9.27 12.21
C PRO A 4 14.07 9.89 11.74
N ASP A 5 14.18 10.94 10.94
CA ASP A 5 13.09 11.68 10.29
C ASP A 5 12.42 10.86 9.17
N THR A 6 11.97 9.63 9.46
CA THR A 6 11.35 8.76 8.44
C THR A 6 9.87 9.09 8.19
N ALA A 7 9.33 10.13 8.82
CA ALA A 7 7.93 10.54 8.71
C ALA A 7 7.49 11.15 7.34
N PRO A 8 8.34 11.88 6.57
CA PRO A 8 7.85 12.58 5.38
C PRO A 8 7.59 11.66 4.19
N SER A 9 8.35 10.58 4.01
CA SER A 9 8.12 9.60 2.93
C SER A 9 6.81 8.84 3.13
N LEU A 10 6.58 8.31 4.33
CA LEU A 10 5.34 7.60 4.66
C LEU A 10 4.10 8.50 4.52
N ALA A 11 4.21 9.78 4.92
CA ALA A 11 3.11 10.74 4.77
C ALA A 11 2.81 11.06 3.30
N LEU A 12 3.84 11.19 2.44
CA LEU A 12 3.65 11.39 1.00
C LEU A 12 3.03 10.15 0.34
N ASP A 13 3.46 8.95 0.75
CA ASP A 13 2.89 7.71 0.23
C ASP A 13 1.44 7.52 0.69
N ALA A 14 1.11 7.83 1.93
CA ALA A 14 -0.28 7.82 2.41
C ALA A 14 -1.18 8.76 1.59
N ARG A 15 -0.74 9.99 1.30
CA ARG A 15 -1.51 10.94 0.45
C ARG A 15 -1.68 10.44 -0.98
N ARG A 16 -0.64 9.80 -1.55
CA ARG A 16 -0.71 9.20 -2.88
C ARG A 16 -1.70 8.03 -2.93
N GLN A 17 -1.71 7.19 -1.89
CA GLN A 17 -2.69 6.09 -1.82
C GLN A 17 -4.11 6.62 -1.63
N ASP A 18 -4.32 7.60 -0.75
CA ASP A 18 -5.64 8.21 -0.54
C ASP A 18 -6.19 8.85 -1.84
N SER A 19 -5.34 9.58 -2.56
CA SER A 19 -5.70 10.16 -3.88
C SER A 19 -6.04 9.09 -4.92
N HIS A 20 -5.39 7.93 -4.87
CA HIS A 20 -5.71 6.82 -5.75
C HIS A 20 -7.06 6.18 -5.37
N TRP A 21 -7.22 5.82 -4.11
CA TRP A 21 -8.39 5.10 -3.62
C TRP A 21 -9.67 5.93 -3.69
N SER A 22 -9.60 7.25 -3.49
CA SER A 22 -10.75 8.16 -3.69
C SER A 22 -11.34 8.12 -5.10
N ARG A 23 -10.55 7.70 -6.09
CA ARG A 23 -10.98 7.55 -7.50
C ARG A 23 -11.27 6.09 -7.86
N ALA A 24 -10.49 5.16 -7.32
CA ALA A 24 -10.57 3.74 -7.66
C ALA A 24 -11.70 2.99 -6.95
N PHE A 25 -12.08 3.39 -5.73
CA PHE A 25 -12.95 2.57 -4.86
C PHE A 25 -14.30 2.20 -5.48
N ARG A 26 -14.85 3.02 -6.38
CA ARG A 26 -16.13 2.76 -7.06
C ARG A 26 -16.05 1.67 -8.12
N GLY A 27 -14.85 1.38 -8.63
CA GLY A 27 -14.60 0.34 -9.61
C GLY A 27 -14.26 -1.02 -8.99
N GLU A 28 -14.10 -1.07 -7.67
CA GLU A 28 -13.75 -2.31 -6.98
C GLU A 28 -14.95 -3.26 -6.91
N PRO A 29 -14.72 -4.59 -7.01
CA PRO A 29 -15.79 -5.58 -7.07
C PRO A 29 -16.60 -5.68 -5.77
N TYR A 30 -16.06 -5.20 -4.66
CA TYR A 30 -16.70 -5.14 -3.35
C TYR A 30 -17.36 -3.79 -3.05
N PHE A 31 -17.37 -2.86 -4.01
CA PHE A 31 -18.08 -1.60 -3.88
C PHE A 31 -19.58 -1.84 -3.71
N ARG A 32 -20.20 -1.12 -2.77
CA ARG A 32 -21.65 -1.15 -2.56
C ARG A 32 -22.26 0.21 -2.87
N ALA A 33 -23.35 0.18 -3.64
CA ALA A 33 -24.14 1.38 -3.92
C ALA A 33 -24.63 2.02 -2.61
N GLY A 34 -24.58 3.35 -2.54
CA GLY A 34 -24.95 4.11 -1.34
C GLY A 34 -23.86 4.20 -0.27
N ARG A 35 -22.64 3.75 -0.56
CA ARG A 35 -21.43 4.03 0.23
C ARG A 35 -20.60 5.12 -0.44
N GLU A 36 -19.94 5.91 0.39
CA GLU A 36 -19.07 7.01 -0.04
C GLU A 36 -17.62 6.71 0.30
N TYR A 37 -16.71 7.54 -0.20
CA TYR A 37 -15.29 7.30 0.01
C TYR A 37 -14.93 7.32 1.50
N GLU A 38 -15.57 8.17 2.31
CA GLU A 38 -15.30 8.22 3.75
C GLU A 38 -15.59 6.89 4.48
N ASP A 39 -16.48 6.04 3.93
CA ASP A 39 -16.73 4.71 4.50
C ASP A 39 -15.53 3.78 4.27
N TYR A 40 -14.89 3.87 3.10
CA TYR A 40 -13.80 2.99 2.68
C TYR A 40 -12.41 3.52 3.00
N ALA A 41 -12.24 4.84 3.14
CA ALA A 41 -10.97 5.49 3.40
C ALA A 41 -10.21 4.87 4.60
N PRO A 42 -10.84 4.64 5.78
CA PRO A 42 -10.13 3.99 6.88
C PRO A 42 -9.70 2.56 6.54
N ALA A 43 -10.43 1.85 5.67
CA ALA A 43 -10.11 0.47 5.33
C ALA A 43 -8.89 0.40 4.42
N TYR A 44 -8.85 1.25 3.40
CA TYR A 44 -7.66 1.38 2.58
C TYR A 44 -6.45 1.82 3.40
N CYS A 45 -6.64 2.77 4.33
CA CYS A 45 -5.59 3.22 5.25
C CYS A 45 -5.00 2.07 6.06
N VAL A 46 -5.84 1.21 6.66
CA VAL A 46 -5.37 0.01 7.34
C VAL A 46 -4.50 -0.86 6.43
N GLY A 47 -4.93 -1.08 5.17
CA GLY A 47 -4.19 -1.91 4.22
C GLY A 47 -2.80 -1.35 3.87
N TYR A 48 -2.72 -0.13 3.35
CA TYR A 48 -1.44 0.42 2.86
C TYR A 48 -0.49 0.81 3.99
N VAL A 49 -0.99 1.31 5.13
CA VAL A 49 -0.15 1.57 6.31
C VAL A 49 0.29 0.24 6.93
N GLY A 50 -0.61 -0.75 6.96
CA GLY A 50 -0.31 -2.09 7.44
C GLY A 50 0.83 -2.74 6.68
N TYR A 51 0.83 -2.68 5.35
CA TYR A 51 1.93 -3.22 4.56
C TYR A 51 3.26 -2.51 4.90
N ALA A 52 3.25 -1.18 4.98
CA ALA A 52 4.44 -0.41 5.33
C ALA A 52 4.99 -0.73 6.73
N GLN A 53 4.13 -1.13 7.68
CA GLN A 53 4.53 -1.46 9.05
C GLN A 53 4.96 -2.93 9.23
N TYR A 54 4.23 -3.87 8.63
CA TYR A 54 4.40 -5.30 8.88
C TYR A 54 5.08 -6.02 7.72
N GLY A 55 4.80 -5.61 6.48
CA GLY A 55 5.24 -6.29 5.26
C GLY A 55 4.84 -7.77 5.22
N GLY A 56 5.46 -8.52 4.31
CA GLY A 56 5.30 -9.96 4.22
C GLY A 56 3.88 -10.39 3.79
N ARG A 57 3.39 -11.50 4.34
CA ARG A 57 2.09 -12.05 3.97
C ARG A 57 0.97 -11.31 4.70
N PHE A 58 -0.08 -10.96 3.96
CA PHE A 58 -1.27 -10.30 4.48
C PHE A 58 -1.89 -11.07 5.66
N GLU A 59 -1.94 -12.40 5.56
CA GLU A 59 -2.56 -13.28 6.56
C GLU A 59 -1.85 -13.21 7.92
N ASP A 60 -0.54 -13.02 7.93
CA ASP A 60 0.24 -12.90 9.16
C ASP A 60 -0.04 -11.55 9.88
N ALA A 61 -0.40 -10.52 9.11
CA ALA A 61 -0.71 -9.18 9.64
C ALA A 61 -2.19 -9.00 10.03
N LEU A 62 -3.10 -9.88 9.59
CA LEU A 62 -4.55 -9.72 9.72
C LEU A 62 -5.02 -9.33 11.12
N ARG A 63 -4.50 -9.97 12.17
CA ARG A 63 -4.86 -9.65 13.56
C ARG A 63 -4.57 -8.19 13.90
N SER A 64 -3.40 -7.71 13.49
CA SER A 64 -2.96 -6.33 13.72
C SER A 64 -3.75 -5.34 12.88
N LEU A 65 -4.08 -5.70 11.63
CA LEU A 65 -4.94 -4.88 10.75
C LEU A 65 -6.33 -4.69 11.36
N TRP A 66 -6.95 -5.74 11.90
CA TRP A 66 -8.22 -5.64 12.60
C TRP A 66 -8.14 -4.75 13.84
N ALA A 67 -7.08 -4.87 14.63
CA ALA A 67 -6.87 -3.99 15.78
C ALA A 67 -6.73 -2.51 15.36
N ASN A 68 -6.04 -2.24 14.25
CA ASN A 68 -5.91 -0.89 13.69
C ASN A 68 -7.25 -0.37 13.17
N TRP A 69 -8.01 -1.22 12.48
CA TRP A 69 -9.34 -0.89 11.98
C TRP A 69 -10.27 -0.42 13.09
N GLU A 70 -10.38 -1.16 14.19
CA GLU A 70 -11.26 -0.76 15.30
C GLU A 70 -10.83 0.56 15.96
N ARG A 71 -9.55 0.95 15.84
CA ARG A 71 -9.08 2.25 16.32
C ARG A 71 -9.41 3.40 15.39
N ILE A 72 -9.44 3.19 14.08
CA ILE A 72 -9.50 4.29 13.09
C ILE A 72 -10.80 4.35 12.27
N ARG A 73 -11.63 3.30 12.30
CA ARG A 73 -12.86 3.22 11.47
C ARG A 73 -13.84 4.37 11.70
N GLY A 74 -13.86 4.96 12.90
CA GLY A 74 -14.73 6.08 13.23
C GLY A 74 -16.19 5.82 12.87
N ALA A 75 -16.77 6.70 12.05
CA ALA A 75 -18.15 6.61 11.57
C ALA A 75 -18.33 5.71 10.32
N SER A 76 -17.30 4.96 9.91
CA SER A 76 -17.40 4.07 8.76
C SER A 76 -18.54 3.07 8.92
N ARG A 77 -19.39 3.02 7.88
CA ARG A 77 -20.55 2.13 7.80
C ARG A 77 -20.20 0.72 7.34
N LEU A 78 -18.93 0.41 7.11
CA LEU A 78 -18.51 -0.91 6.63
C LEU A 78 -18.57 -1.96 7.74
N THR A 79 -19.08 -3.15 7.42
CA THR A 79 -18.92 -4.34 8.26
C THR A 79 -17.49 -4.85 8.15
N THR A 80 -17.09 -5.69 9.11
CA THR A 80 -15.82 -6.42 9.08
C THR A 80 -15.67 -7.21 7.77
N GLU A 81 -16.73 -7.86 7.26
CA GLU A 81 -16.63 -8.60 6.00
C GLU A 81 -16.49 -7.67 4.78
N GLU A 82 -17.08 -6.48 4.82
CA GLU A 82 -16.97 -5.48 3.75
C GLU A 82 -15.60 -4.76 3.76
N ALA A 83 -14.99 -4.57 4.93
CA ALA A 83 -13.72 -3.86 5.07
C ALA A 83 -12.52 -4.74 4.68
N LEU A 84 -12.58 -6.05 4.96
CA LEU A 84 -11.50 -6.99 4.64
C LEU A 84 -11.01 -6.93 3.18
N PRO A 85 -11.87 -6.96 2.15
CA PRO A 85 -11.41 -6.88 0.77
C PRO A 85 -10.77 -5.52 0.44
N ALA A 86 -11.21 -4.43 1.08
CA ALA A 86 -10.56 -3.13 0.93
C ALA A 86 -9.16 -3.09 1.59
N PHE A 87 -8.98 -3.75 2.74
CA PHE A 87 -7.65 -3.91 3.35
C PHE A 87 -6.71 -4.63 2.39
N ARG A 88 -7.21 -5.73 1.80
CA ARG A 88 -6.45 -6.59 0.90
C ARG A 88 -6.05 -5.85 -0.38
N ALA A 89 -6.99 -5.13 -0.99
CA ALA A 89 -6.72 -4.35 -2.21
C ALA A 89 -5.65 -3.28 -1.99
N ALA A 90 -5.70 -2.55 -0.86
CA ALA A 90 -4.66 -1.59 -0.49
C ALA A 90 -3.31 -2.25 -0.20
N TRP A 91 -3.29 -3.39 0.47
CA TRP A 91 -2.08 -4.17 0.74
C TRP A 91 -1.40 -4.63 -0.56
N ASP A 92 -2.15 -5.35 -1.39
CA ASP A 92 -1.66 -5.94 -2.64
C ASP A 92 -1.10 -4.86 -3.59
N ARG A 93 -1.71 -3.68 -3.59
CA ARG A 93 -1.22 -2.54 -4.38
C ARG A 93 0.17 -2.09 -3.95
N VAL A 94 0.40 -1.89 -2.64
CA VAL A 94 1.71 -1.45 -2.15
C VAL A 94 2.75 -2.56 -2.34
N GLU A 95 2.38 -3.81 -2.10
CA GLU A 95 3.23 -4.97 -2.39
C GLU A 95 3.68 -5.00 -3.85
N ALA A 96 2.75 -4.80 -4.79
CA ALA A 96 3.06 -4.76 -6.22
C ALA A 96 3.97 -3.58 -6.59
N GLN A 97 3.81 -2.42 -5.93
CA GLN A 97 4.66 -1.24 -6.15
C GLN A 97 6.09 -1.50 -5.68
N GLU A 98 6.27 -2.08 -4.50
CA GLU A 98 7.59 -2.46 -3.96
C GLU A 98 8.25 -3.55 -4.83
N ALA A 99 7.50 -4.56 -5.26
CA ALA A 99 8.00 -5.60 -6.15
C ALA A 99 8.45 -5.02 -7.51
N LEU A 100 7.69 -4.08 -8.06
CA LEU A 100 8.05 -3.40 -9.31
C LEU A 100 9.29 -2.52 -9.13
N ALA A 101 9.39 -1.77 -8.04
CA ALA A 101 10.55 -0.94 -7.73
C ALA A 101 11.82 -1.80 -7.60
N GLY A 102 11.74 -2.93 -6.88
CA GLY A 102 12.85 -3.88 -6.78
C GLY A 102 13.28 -4.46 -8.12
N ARG A 103 12.32 -4.83 -8.99
CA ARG A 103 12.59 -5.31 -10.35
C ARG A 103 13.26 -4.24 -11.21
N MET A 104 12.79 -3.00 -11.14
CA MET A 104 13.38 -1.87 -11.87
C MET A 104 14.81 -1.58 -11.41
N LEU A 105 15.08 -1.66 -10.11
CA LEU A 105 16.42 -1.46 -9.56
C LEU A 105 17.38 -2.58 -10.02
N ALA A 106 16.92 -3.84 -10.01
CA ALA A 106 17.68 -4.97 -10.52
C ALA A 106 17.99 -4.83 -12.04
N ALA A 107 17.00 -4.42 -12.84
CA ALA A 107 17.19 -4.19 -14.27
C ALA A 107 18.18 -3.05 -14.56
N GLN A 108 18.13 -1.95 -13.78
CA GLN A 108 19.10 -0.84 -13.90
C GLN A 108 20.53 -1.29 -13.57
N ALA A 109 20.72 -2.08 -12.49
CA ALA A 109 22.03 -2.60 -12.13
C ALA A 109 22.61 -3.51 -13.23
N GLN A 110 21.77 -4.39 -13.81
CA GLN A 110 22.18 -5.24 -14.94
C GLN A 110 22.60 -4.43 -16.17
N ALA A 111 21.87 -3.36 -16.49
CA ALA A 111 22.21 -2.47 -17.61
C ALA A 111 23.56 -1.77 -17.41
N VAL A 112 23.86 -1.30 -16.19
CA VAL A 112 25.16 -0.66 -15.85
C VAL A 112 26.31 -1.66 -16.00
N HIS A 113 26.15 -2.88 -15.50
CA HIS A 113 27.17 -3.92 -15.66
C HIS A 113 27.37 -4.32 -17.13
N ALA A 114 26.29 -4.38 -17.93
CA ALA A 114 26.38 -4.67 -19.36
C ALA A 114 27.06 -3.56 -20.17
N ALA A 115 26.84 -2.28 -19.82
CA ALA A 115 27.49 -1.15 -20.47
C ALA A 115 29.01 -1.10 -20.16
N ALA A 116 29.40 -1.43 -18.93
CA ALA A 116 30.81 -1.50 -18.54
C ALA A 116 31.59 -2.60 -19.29
N ALA A 117 30.94 -3.71 -19.63
CA ALA A 117 31.57 -4.81 -20.39
C ALA A 117 31.80 -4.46 -21.88
N GLN A 118 31.06 -3.52 -22.45
CA GLN A 118 31.12 -3.17 -23.87
C GLN A 118 32.15 -2.08 -24.21
N GLY A 119 32.66 -1.35 -23.20
CA GLY A 119 33.61 -0.24 -23.40
C GLY A 119 35.11 -0.61 -23.29
N ALA A 120 35.45 -1.85 -22.93
CA ALA A 120 36.84 -2.26 -22.67
C ALA A 120 37.59 -2.84 -23.88
N GLY A 121 37.01 -2.71 -25.09
CA GLY A 121 37.56 -3.25 -26.33
C GLY A 121 37.66 -2.20 -27.43
N THR A 122 38.46 -1.15 -27.22
CA THR A 122 38.93 -0.24 -28.26
C THR A 122 40.37 0.15 -28.00
#